data_AF-A0A960QLM1-F1
#
_entry.id   AF-A0A960QLM1-F1
#
_cell.length_a   1.000
_cell.length_b   1.000
_cell.length_c   1.000
_cell.angle_alpha   90.00
_cell.angle_beta   90.00
_cell.angle_gamma   90.00
#
_symmetry.space_group_name_H-M   'P 1'
#
loop_
_entity.id
_entity.type
_entity.pdbx_description
1 polymer ?
#
loop_
_entity_poly.entity_id
_entity_poly.type
_entity_poly.pdbx_seq_one_letter_code
_entity_poly.pdbx_strand_id
1 'polypeptide(L)'
;MKRVSSILIFTAWWVGHAVSAKETAPIDFNRDIRPILSENCFHCHGPDANKREADLRLDIEADAKKDLGGYLALKAGDPKNSTVWERVTHDDPDEIMPPPKA
;
A
#
# COMPACT_ATOMS: atom_id res chain seq x y z
N MET A 1 67.97 -14.19 -19.82
CA MET A 1 66.82 -13.45 -20.38
C MET A 1 65.70 -14.43 -20.71
N LYS A 2 64.67 -14.52 -19.85
CA LYS A 2 63.30 -14.96 -20.13
C LYS A 2 62.52 -14.76 -18.82
N ARG A 3 61.49 -13.93 -18.90
CA ARG A 3 60.69 -13.40 -17.80
C ARG A 3 59.74 -14.50 -17.30
N VAL A 4 59.63 -14.67 -15.99
CA VAL A 4 58.52 -15.40 -15.34
C VAL A 4 58.09 -14.54 -14.16
N SER A 5 57.24 -13.54 -14.42
CA SER A 5 55.78 -13.55 -14.28
C SER A 5 55.34 -13.68 -12.82
N SER A 6 55.14 -12.51 -12.19
CA SER A 6 54.57 -12.36 -10.85
C SER A 6 53.17 -12.99 -10.81
N ILE A 7 53.02 -14.04 -10.03
CA ILE A 7 51.73 -14.60 -9.65
C ILE A 7 51.23 -13.76 -8.48
N LEU A 8 50.30 -12.84 -8.75
CA LEU A 8 49.49 -12.19 -7.74
C LEU A 8 48.55 -13.24 -7.14
N ILE A 9 48.87 -13.69 -5.93
CA ILE A 9 47.98 -14.51 -5.11
C ILE A 9 46.89 -13.57 -4.55
N PHE A 10 45.84 -13.33 -5.33
CA PHE A 10 44.55 -12.84 -4.82
C PHE A 10 43.70 -14.05 -4.41
N THR A 11 44.14 -14.78 -3.38
CA THR A 11 43.31 -15.84 -2.80
C THR A 11 42.26 -15.21 -1.90
N ALA A 12 41.07 -15.10 -2.47
CA ALA A 12 39.82 -15.46 -1.81
C ALA A 12 39.58 -14.83 -0.43
N TRP A 13 39.13 -13.58 -0.44
CA TRP A 13 38.24 -13.06 0.60
C TRP A 13 36.84 -12.88 -0.02
N TRP A 14 36.24 -14.00 -0.42
CA TRP A 14 34.80 -14.04 -0.68
C TRP A 14 34.13 -14.46 0.64
N VAL A 15 34.00 -13.50 1.55
CA VAL A 15 33.13 -13.65 2.72
C VAL A 15 31.71 -13.78 2.18
N GLY A 16 31.23 -15.03 2.11
CA GLY A 16 29.85 -15.35 1.82
C GLY A 16 28.97 -14.70 2.87
N HIS A 17 28.38 -13.55 2.53
CA HIS A 17 27.34 -12.95 3.34
C HIS A 17 26.10 -13.81 3.18
N ALA A 18 25.80 -14.60 4.20
CA ALA A 18 24.48 -15.22 4.33
C ALA A 18 23.45 -14.10 4.46
N VAL A 19 22.75 -13.82 3.36
CA VAL A 19 21.58 -12.93 3.38
C VAL A 19 20.51 -13.67 4.18
N SER A 20 20.31 -13.24 5.42
CA SER A 20 19.17 -13.67 6.22
C SER A 20 17.90 -13.11 5.57
N ALA A 21 17.05 -14.00 5.04
CA ALA A 21 15.75 -13.62 4.54
C ALA A 21 14.92 -13.13 5.73
N LYS A 22 14.70 -11.81 5.81
CA LYS A 22 13.80 -11.21 6.78
C LYS A 22 12.38 -11.65 6.40
N GLU A 23 11.82 -12.57 7.17
CA GLU A 23 10.41 -12.96 7.03
C GLU A 23 9.55 -11.71 7.21
N THR A 24 8.79 -11.34 6.19
CA THR A 24 7.88 -10.20 6.27
C THR A 24 6.79 -10.55 7.26
N ALA A 25 6.77 -9.82 8.37
CA ALA A 25 5.73 -9.94 9.38
C ALA A 25 4.34 -9.80 8.71
N PRO A 26 3.31 -10.51 9.22
CA PRO A 26 1.95 -10.33 8.75
C PRO A 26 1.53 -8.86 8.79
N ILE A 27 0.75 -8.46 7.80
CA ILE A 27 0.14 -7.13 7.75
C ILE A 27 -0.85 -7.01 8.91
N ASP A 28 -0.67 -5.96 9.71
CA ASP A 28 -1.59 -5.58 10.77
C ASP A 28 -2.35 -4.32 10.37
N PHE A 29 -3.68 -4.36 10.47
CA PHE A 29 -4.51 -3.23 10.02
C PHE A 29 -4.18 -1.94 10.77
N ASN A 30 -3.99 -1.99 12.09
CA ASN A 30 -3.82 -0.78 12.89
C ASN A 30 -2.42 -0.19 12.73
N ARG A 31 -1.40 -1.04 12.56
CA ARG A 31 -0.01 -0.62 12.36
C ARG A 31 0.26 -0.17 10.92
N ASP A 32 -0.24 -0.92 9.94
CA ASP A 32 0.21 -0.79 8.55
C ASP A 32 -0.82 -0.09 7.64
N ILE A 33 -2.13 -0.24 7.89
CA ILE A 33 -3.18 0.24 6.98
C ILE A 33 -3.89 1.50 7.49
N ARG A 34 -4.29 1.52 8.76
CA ARG A 34 -5.02 2.63 9.37
C ARG A 34 -4.28 3.97 9.24
N PRO A 35 -2.95 4.07 9.42
CA PRO A 35 -2.25 5.35 9.24
C PRO A 35 -2.39 5.90 7.81
N ILE A 36 -2.31 5.03 6.80
CA ILE A 36 -2.46 5.41 5.39
C ILE A 36 -3.87 5.95 5.14
N LEU A 37 -4.91 5.25 5.62
CA LEU A 37 -6.29 5.70 5.46
C LEU A 37 -6.60 6.97 6.26
N SER A 38 -5.99 7.13 7.44
CA SER A 38 -6.17 8.32 8.27
C SER A 38 -5.58 9.56 7.63
N GLU A 39 -4.44 9.43 6.97
CA GLU A 39 -3.78 10.54 6.29
C GLU A 39 -4.49 10.91 4.99
N ASN A 40 -4.94 9.91 4.22
CA ASN A 40 -5.36 10.12 2.83
C ASN A 40 -6.88 10.06 2.61
N CYS A 41 -7.65 9.37 3.47
CA CYS A 41 -9.05 9.04 3.16
C CYS A 41 -10.06 9.56 4.20
N PHE A 42 -9.73 9.52 5.48
CA PHE A 42 -10.70 9.81 6.56
C PHE A 42 -11.11 11.28 6.67
N HIS A 43 -10.42 12.19 5.99
CA HIS A 43 -10.85 13.59 5.95
C HIS A 43 -12.24 13.75 5.33
N CYS A 44 -12.46 13.09 4.18
CA CYS A 44 -13.72 13.14 3.42
C CYS A 44 -14.58 11.89 3.62
N HIS A 45 -14.01 10.74 4.02
CA HIS A 45 -14.75 9.48 4.19
C HIS A 45 -14.59 8.89 5.59
N GLY A 46 -14.55 9.76 6.62
CA GLY A 46 -14.35 9.38 8.01
C GLY A 46 -15.43 9.90 8.98
N PRO A 47 -15.09 10.07 10.27
CA PRO A 47 -16.07 10.29 11.33
C PRO A 47 -16.74 11.68 11.32
N ASP A 48 -16.16 12.68 10.66
CA ASP A 48 -16.76 14.02 10.59
C ASP A 48 -17.92 14.05 9.59
N ALA A 49 -19.14 14.16 10.09
CA ALA A 49 -20.34 14.20 9.25
C ALA A 49 -20.45 15.46 8.39
N ASN A 50 -19.82 16.58 8.79
CA ASN A 50 -19.91 17.84 8.06
C ASN A 50 -19.00 17.86 6.82
N LYS A 51 -17.99 16.99 6.79
CA LYS A 51 -17.06 16.84 5.67
C LYS A 51 -17.29 15.56 4.88
N ARG A 52 -18.25 14.74 5.30
CA ARG A 52 -18.42 13.41 4.75
C ARG A 52 -18.99 13.45 3.35
N GLU A 53 -18.25 12.88 2.42
CA GLU A 53 -18.68 12.67 1.05
C GLU A 53 -19.29 11.29 0.87
N ALA A 54 -20.30 11.21 0.00
CA ALA A 54 -21.03 10.00 -0.36
C ALA A 54 -21.64 9.21 0.83
N ASP A 55 -21.77 9.83 2.00
CA ASP A 55 -22.13 9.18 3.27
C ASP A 55 -21.30 7.92 3.57
N LEU A 56 -20.04 7.91 3.10
CA LEU A 56 -19.15 6.76 3.19
C LEU A 56 -18.24 6.85 4.43
N ARG A 57 -18.12 5.74 5.16
CA ARG A 57 -17.26 5.59 6.33
C ARG A 57 -16.22 4.50 6.08
N LEU A 58 -15.01 4.89 5.70
CA LEU A 58 -13.88 3.97 5.52
C LEU A 58 -13.21 3.61 6.85
N ASP A 59 -13.49 4.35 7.92
CA ASP A 59 -12.96 4.11 9.27
C ASP A 59 -13.75 3.04 10.05
N ILE A 60 -14.92 2.64 9.56
CA ILE A 60 -15.75 1.57 10.12
C ILE A 60 -15.79 0.42 9.12
N GLU A 61 -15.26 -0.74 9.51
CA GLU A 61 -15.17 -1.91 8.62
C GLU A 61 -16.53 -2.35 8.06
N ALA A 62 -17.57 -2.36 8.89
CA ALA A 62 -18.92 -2.74 8.48
C ALA A 62 -19.47 -1.79 7.40
N ASP A 63 -19.24 -0.49 7.53
CA ASP A 63 -19.67 0.49 6.53
C ASP A 63 -18.80 0.44 5.26
N ALA A 64 -17.49 0.24 5.40
CA ALA A 64 -16.59 0.14 4.26
C ALA A 64 -16.88 -1.11 3.38
N LYS A 65 -17.53 -2.13 3.95
CA LYS A 65 -17.88 -3.39 3.29
C LYS A 65 -19.38 -3.56 3.00
N LYS A 66 -20.22 -2.57 3.30
CA LYS A 66 -21.66 -2.66 3.04
C LYS A 66 -21.98 -2.45 1.56
N ASP A 67 -23.13 -2.95 1.15
CA ASP A 67 -23.69 -2.66 -0.17
C ASP A 67 -24.09 -1.19 -0.29
N LEU A 68 -23.57 -0.51 -1.32
CA LEU A 68 -23.81 0.90 -1.63
C LEU A 68 -24.79 1.08 -2.80
N GLY A 69 -25.63 0.07 -3.06
CA GLY A 69 -26.61 0.08 -4.15
C GLY A 69 -26.19 -0.75 -5.36
N GLY A 70 -25.54 -1.88 -5.13
CA GLY A 70 -25.04 -2.80 -6.14
C GLY A 70 -23.52 -2.87 -6.25
N TYR A 71 -22.79 -2.12 -5.41
CA TYR A 71 -21.32 -2.09 -5.38
C TYR A 71 -20.79 -1.92 -3.95
N LEU A 72 -19.49 -2.20 -3.76
CA LEU A 72 -18.81 -2.17 -2.46
C LEU A 72 -17.62 -1.21 -2.50
N ALA A 73 -17.42 -0.42 -1.44
CA ALA A 73 -16.19 0.35 -1.28
C ALA A 73 -14.97 -0.57 -1.14
N LEU A 74 -15.08 -1.58 -0.26
CA LEU A 74 -14.08 -2.64 -0.08
C LEU A 74 -14.74 -4.02 -0.16
N LYS A 75 -14.35 -4.82 -1.17
CA LYS A 75 -14.68 -6.24 -1.26
C LYS A 75 -13.51 -7.07 -0.77
N ALA A 76 -13.74 -7.83 0.31
CA ALA A 76 -12.70 -8.64 0.93
C ALA A 76 -12.11 -9.66 -0.06
N GLY A 77 -10.79 -9.66 -0.21
CA GLY A 77 -10.06 -10.58 -1.09
C GLY A 77 -10.16 -10.26 -2.59
N ASP A 78 -10.86 -9.18 -2.97
CA ASP A 78 -11.11 -8.86 -4.38
C ASP A 78 -10.99 -7.35 -4.65
N PRO A 79 -9.73 -6.83 -4.74
CA PRO A 79 -9.49 -5.40 -4.97
C PRO A 79 -10.12 -4.89 -6.28
N LYS A 80 -10.15 -5.72 -7.33
CA LYS A 80 -10.69 -5.31 -8.64
C LYS A 80 -12.18 -4.98 -8.63
N ASN A 81 -12.92 -5.49 -7.64
CA ASN A 81 -14.33 -5.20 -7.44
C ASN A 81 -14.57 -4.33 -6.19
N SER A 82 -13.57 -3.55 -5.80
CA SER A 82 -13.63 -2.56 -4.72
C SER A 82 -13.53 -1.17 -5.32
N THR A 83 -14.52 -0.30 -5.11
CA THR A 83 -14.46 1.06 -5.70
C THR A 83 -13.30 1.88 -5.14
N VAL A 84 -12.84 1.61 -3.91
CA VAL A 84 -11.60 2.25 -3.39
C VAL A 84 -10.41 1.98 -4.32
N TRP A 85 -10.27 0.76 -4.84
CA TRP A 85 -9.18 0.41 -5.77
C TRP A 85 -9.31 1.19 -7.08
N GLU A 86 -10.50 1.22 -7.66
CA GLU A 86 -10.80 2.00 -8.86
C GLU A 86 -10.39 3.48 -8.68
N ARG A 87 -10.79 4.08 -7.56
CA ARG A 87 -10.53 5.49 -7.23
C ARG A 87 -9.06 5.82 -7.03
N VAL A 88 -8.29 4.97 -6.35
CA VAL A 88 -6.86 5.24 -6.13
C VAL A 88 -5.99 4.97 -7.37
N THR A 89 -6.52 4.25 -8.36
CA THR A 89 -5.83 3.99 -9.63
C THR A 89 -6.42 4.75 -10.82
N HIS A 90 -7.36 5.67 -10.58
CA HIS A 90 -8.03 6.40 -11.65
C HIS A 90 -7.10 7.49 -12.23
N ASP A 91 -7.15 7.71 -13.53
CA ASP A 91 -6.31 8.73 -14.21
C ASP A 91 -6.96 10.12 -14.26
N ASP A 92 -8.30 10.18 -14.19
CA ASP A 92 -9.05 11.44 -14.19
C ASP A 92 -8.88 12.16 -12.84
N PRO A 93 -8.39 13.42 -12.81
CA PRO A 93 -8.19 14.19 -11.59
C PRO A 93 -9.48 14.50 -10.81
N ASP A 94 -10.65 14.42 -11.46
CA ASP A 94 -11.95 14.66 -10.81
C ASP A 94 -12.51 13.38 -10.17
N GLU A 95 -12.03 12.19 -10.57
CA GLU A 95 -12.50 10.90 -10.06
C GLU A 95 -11.47 10.22 -9.14
N ILE A 96 -10.18 10.55 -9.28
CA ILE A 96 -9.10 9.99 -8.46
C ILE A 96 -9.25 10.40 -7.00
N MET A 97 -8.95 9.45 -6.11
CA MET A 97 -8.90 9.70 -4.68
C MET A 97 -7.52 9.35 -4.12
N PRO A 98 -6.94 10.16 -3.22
CA PRO A 98 -7.47 11.45 -2.75
C PRO A 98 -7.43 12.52 -3.84
N PRO A 99 -8.32 13.53 -3.81
CA PRO A 99 -8.28 14.63 -4.77
C PRO A 99 -6.93 15.35 -4.71
N PRO A 100 -6.30 15.73 -5.84
CA PRO A 100 -4.98 16.37 -5.84
C PRO A 100 -4.90 17.73 -5.11
N LYS A 101 -6.03 18.32 -4.76
CA LYS A 101 -6.15 19.62 -4.07
C LYS A 101 -6.85 19.50 -2.70
N ALA A 102 -6.88 18.30 -2.12
CA ALA A 102 -7.46 18.03 -0.81
C ALA A 102 -6.73 18.76 0.33
#